data_AF-O15781-F1
#
_entry.id   AF-O15781-F1
#
_cell.length_a   1.000
_cell.length_b   1.000
_cell.length_c   1.000
_cell.angle_alpha   90.00
_cell.angle_beta   90.00
_cell.angle_gamma   90.00
#
_symmetry.space_group_name_H-M   'P 1'
#
loop_
_entity.id
_entity.type
_entity.pdbx_description
1 polymer ?
#
loop_
_entity_poly.entity_id
_entity_poly.type
_entity_poly.pdbx_seq_one_letter_code
_entity_poly.pdbx_strand_id
1 'polypeptide(L)'
;LSSSECATILKKALEVHYDTFLRHEIAYVIGQAECEEAADVLVRLLEDTNEDPMVRHEAAEAIAAIGDKTYIDKLEKYKDDESIVVRDTCRLALESLNNNAKKGDSSDGVAICGCVSAPISTSAYRAIDPVPCVATEIAEMSILELNKVMLDESAPLHKRYEALFQIRNSGGDEAAVMIGNALISDNVSEVFRHECAFVLGQMQSMAAADHLLKCLSNSQEKPIARHEAALALGSCAAASNNQSDRNRIIAALEAHKLNSMKVVADSCI
;
A
#
# COMPACT_ATOMS: atom_id res chain seq x y z
N LEU A 1 21.61 -14.96 4.68
CA LEU A 1 20.54 -15.93 4.97
C LEU A 1 20.10 -16.51 3.64
N SER A 2 19.81 -17.79 3.57
CA SER A 2 19.12 -18.40 2.43
C SER A 2 17.65 -17.94 2.39
N SER A 3 16.99 -18.06 1.22
CA SER A 3 15.55 -17.78 1.10
C SER A 3 14.72 -18.53 2.15
N SER A 4 15.02 -19.82 2.33
CA SER A 4 14.32 -20.68 3.29
C SER A 4 14.52 -20.29 4.76
N GLU A 5 15.72 -19.82 5.11
CA GLU A 5 15.97 -19.27 6.45
C GLU A 5 15.20 -17.98 6.69
N CYS A 6 15.15 -17.08 5.69
CA CYS A 6 14.35 -15.86 5.75
C CYS A 6 12.86 -16.18 5.92
N ALA A 7 12.32 -17.10 5.11
CA ALA A 7 10.94 -17.56 5.19
C ALA A 7 10.61 -18.09 6.60
N THR A 8 11.49 -18.91 7.16
CA THR A 8 11.34 -19.45 8.52
C THR A 8 11.30 -18.35 9.58
N ILE A 9 12.17 -17.34 9.46
CA ILE A 9 12.21 -16.20 10.39
C ILE A 9 10.93 -15.37 10.29
N LEU A 10 10.47 -15.05 9.08
CA LEU A 10 9.26 -14.25 8.86
C LEU A 10 8.02 -14.97 9.37
N LYS A 11 7.88 -16.27 9.11
CA LYS A 11 6.80 -17.10 9.65
C LYS A 11 6.78 -17.08 11.17
N LYS A 12 7.95 -17.27 11.80
CA LYS A 12 8.07 -17.24 13.26
C LYS A 12 7.79 -15.86 13.84
N ALA A 13 8.17 -14.79 13.15
CA ALA A 13 7.86 -13.42 13.56
C ALA A 13 6.34 -13.20 13.65
N LEU A 14 5.58 -13.69 12.66
CA LEU A 14 4.12 -13.71 12.69
C LEU A 14 3.51 -14.60 13.78
N GLU A 15 4.25 -15.55 14.37
CA GLU A 15 3.73 -16.37 15.47
C GLU A 15 3.96 -15.73 16.84
N VAL A 16 5.05 -14.96 16.98
CA VAL A 16 5.47 -14.37 18.28
C VAL A 16 4.96 -12.95 18.51
N HIS A 17 4.64 -12.21 17.43
CA HIS A 17 4.13 -10.85 17.52
C HIS A 17 2.61 -10.82 17.36
N TYR A 18 1.93 -10.24 18.35
CA TYR A 18 0.46 -10.05 18.34
C TYR A 18 0.05 -8.62 17.98
N ASP A 19 1.03 -7.77 17.68
CA ASP A 19 0.80 -6.37 17.39
C ASP A 19 0.35 -6.19 15.94
N THR A 20 -0.80 -5.56 15.73
CA THR A 20 -1.39 -5.33 14.40
C THR A 20 -0.40 -4.65 13.45
N PHE A 21 0.29 -3.60 13.90
CA PHE A 21 1.25 -2.86 13.08
C PHE A 21 2.38 -3.78 12.61
N LEU A 22 3.06 -4.46 13.53
CA LEU A 22 4.20 -5.31 13.15
C LEU A 22 3.77 -6.52 12.30
N ARG A 23 2.61 -7.12 12.56
CA ARG A 23 2.10 -8.24 11.77
C ARG A 23 1.76 -7.83 10.35
N HIS A 24 1.17 -6.64 10.17
CA HIS A 24 0.96 -6.00 8.86
C HIS A 24 2.30 -5.87 8.12
N GLU A 25 3.31 -5.22 8.72
CA GLU A 25 4.62 -5.04 8.08
C GLU A 25 5.29 -6.36 7.69
N ILE A 26 5.17 -7.41 8.52
CA ILE A 26 5.76 -8.71 8.19
C ILE A 26 5.03 -9.35 7.00
N ALA A 27 3.70 -9.27 6.94
CA ALA A 27 2.92 -9.78 5.81
C ALA A 27 3.29 -9.03 4.51
N TYR A 28 3.42 -7.71 4.58
CA TYR A 28 3.89 -6.86 3.47
C TYR A 28 5.26 -7.33 2.98
N VAL A 29 6.24 -7.49 3.88
CA VAL A 29 7.60 -7.93 3.53
C VAL A 29 7.59 -9.32 2.87
N ILE A 30 6.74 -10.25 3.34
CA ILE A 30 6.60 -11.58 2.71
C ILE A 30 6.11 -11.44 1.26
N GLY A 31 5.12 -10.58 1.02
CA GLY A 31 4.57 -10.33 -0.32
C GLY A 31 5.58 -9.67 -1.26
N GLN A 32 6.23 -8.59 -0.80
CA GLN A 32 7.24 -7.86 -1.58
C GLN A 32 8.50 -8.70 -1.88
N ALA A 33 8.81 -9.68 -1.03
CA ALA A 33 9.89 -10.63 -1.25
C ALA A 33 9.48 -11.83 -2.14
N GLU A 34 8.22 -11.90 -2.59
CA GLU A 34 7.64 -13.03 -3.33
C GLU A 34 7.93 -14.38 -2.63
N CYS A 35 7.83 -14.42 -1.30
CA CYS A 35 8.27 -15.55 -0.49
C CYS A 35 7.23 -16.68 -0.47
N GLU A 36 7.22 -17.50 -1.53
CA GLU A 36 6.31 -18.65 -1.70
C GLU A 36 6.30 -19.62 -0.50
N GLU A 37 7.45 -19.84 0.14
CA GLU A 37 7.62 -20.74 1.30
C GLU A 37 6.83 -20.28 2.55
N ALA A 38 6.41 -19.01 2.58
CA ALA A 38 5.59 -18.42 3.62
C ALA A 38 4.13 -18.19 3.19
N ALA A 39 3.73 -18.54 1.97
CA ALA A 39 2.37 -18.34 1.49
C ALA A 39 1.31 -19.05 2.36
N ASP A 40 1.66 -20.19 2.97
CA ASP A 40 0.78 -20.92 3.89
C ASP A 40 0.40 -20.10 5.13
N VAL A 41 1.29 -19.23 5.65
CA VAL A 41 0.97 -18.37 6.79
C VAL A 41 0.08 -17.21 6.37
N LEU A 42 0.27 -16.64 5.18
CA LEU A 42 -0.60 -15.59 4.64
C LEU A 42 -2.03 -16.10 4.47
N VAL A 43 -2.22 -17.31 3.95
CA VAL A 43 -3.56 -17.93 3.84
C VAL A 43 -4.19 -18.08 5.22
N ARG A 44 -3.43 -18.51 6.25
CA ARG A 44 -3.95 -18.61 7.62
C ARG A 44 -4.37 -17.25 8.18
N LEU A 45 -3.58 -16.19 7.93
CA LEU A 45 -3.92 -14.83 8.37
C LEU A 45 -5.23 -14.35 7.71
N LEU A 46 -5.35 -14.49 6.38
CA LEU A 46 -6.56 -14.12 5.65
C LEU A 46 -7.80 -14.88 6.17
N GLU A 47 -7.63 -16.18 6.47
CA GLU A 47 -8.70 -17.06 6.92
C GLU A 47 -9.15 -16.84 8.38
N ASP A 48 -8.32 -16.24 9.23
CA ASP A 48 -8.64 -16.01 10.65
C ASP A 48 -9.54 -14.80 10.85
N THR A 49 -10.81 -15.05 11.17
CA THR A 49 -11.80 -13.99 11.43
C THR A 49 -11.57 -13.24 12.76
N ASN A 50 -10.66 -13.72 13.62
CA ASN A 50 -10.27 -13.02 14.84
C ASN A 50 -9.03 -12.13 14.64
N GLU A 51 -8.37 -12.25 13.48
CA GLU A 51 -7.25 -11.38 13.11
C GLU A 51 -7.75 -9.99 12.74
N ASP A 52 -6.92 -8.98 13.02
CA ASP A 52 -7.23 -7.61 12.66
C ASP A 52 -7.40 -7.48 11.12
N PRO A 53 -8.48 -6.84 10.64
CA PRO A 53 -8.69 -6.60 9.21
C PRO A 53 -7.49 -5.97 8.49
N MET A 54 -6.67 -5.18 9.21
CA MET A 54 -5.42 -4.64 8.68
C MET A 54 -4.43 -5.73 8.28
N VAL A 55 -4.18 -6.70 9.16
CA VAL A 55 -3.28 -7.82 8.85
C VAL A 55 -3.88 -8.72 7.77
N ARG A 56 -5.20 -8.90 7.78
CA ARG A 56 -5.92 -9.73 6.79
C ARG A 56 -5.86 -9.15 5.38
N HIS A 57 -5.99 -7.83 5.20
CA HIS A 57 -5.84 -7.25 3.86
C HIS A 57 -4.41 -7.41 3.36
N GLU A 58 -3.43 -7.19 4.22
CA GLU A 58 -2.02 -7.29 3.83
C GLU A 58 -1.66 -8.71 3.44
N ALA A 59 -2.25 -9.70 4.12
CA ALA A 59 -2.14 -11.09 3.71
C ALA A 59 -2.75 -11.36 2.31
N ALA A 60 -3.91 -10.80 2.00
CA ALA A 60 -4.54 -10.95 0.68
C ALA A 60 -3.71 -10.29 -0.44
N GLU A 61 -3.16 -9.11 -0.18
CA GLU A 61 -2.28 -8.40 -1.10
C GLU A 61 -0.96 -9.14 -1.32
N ALA A 62 -0.33 -9.62 -0.25
CA ALA A 62 0.88 -10.42 -0.31
C ALA A 62 0.69 -11.73 -1.09
N ILE A 63 -0.46 -12.39 -0.96
CA ILE A 63 -0.82 -13.56 -1.78
C ILE A 63 -0.85 -13.20 -3.27
N ALA A 64 -1.43 -12.06 -3.64
CA ALA A 64 -1.44 -11.60 -5.02
C ALA A 64 -0.05 -11.22 -5.54
N ALA A 65 0.76 -10.58 -4.70
CA ALA A 65 2.14 -10.20 -5.04
C ALA A 65 3.02 -11.42 -5.34
N ILE A 66 2.83 -12.53 -4.62
CA ILE A 66 3.50 -13.82 -4.89
C ILE A 66 3.14 -14.35 -6.29
N GLY A 67 1.93 -14.08 -6.79
CA GLY A 67 1.54 -14.38 -8.16
C GLY A 67 1.14 -15.84 -8.44
N ASP A 68 1.09 -16.70 -7.42
CA ASP A 68 0.66 -18.09 -7.58
C ASP A 68 -0.87 -18.19 -7.67
N LYS A 69 -1.35 -18.57 -8.86
CA LYS A 69 -2.78 -18.70 -9.15
C LYS A 69 -3.47 -19.84 -8.39
N THR A 70 -2.73 -20.73 -7.72
CA THR A 70 -3.33 -21.77 -6.87
C THR A 70 -4.08 -21.17 -5.66
N TYR A 71 -3.80 -19.91 -5.30
CA TYR A 71 -4.48 -19.21 -4.21
C TYR A 71 -5.76 -18.47 -4.62
N ILE A 72 -6.16 -18.50 -5.91
CA ILE A 72 -7.38 -17.81 -6.37
C ILE A 72 -8.62 -18.25 -5.58
N ASP A 73 -8.81 -19.55 -5.37
CA ASP A 73 -9.96 -20.08 -4.61
C ASP A 73 -9.97 -19.56 -3.16
N LYS A 74 -8.80 -19.25 -2.59
CA LYS A 74 -8.68 -18.69 -1.24
C LYS A 74 -9.12 -17.23 -1.21
N LEU A 75 -8.71 -16.43 -2.19
CA LEU A 75 -9.13 -15.03 -2.31
C LEU A 75 -10.62 -14.90 -2.68
N GLU A 76 -11.12 -15.76 -3.57
CA GLU A 76 -12.54 -15.82 -3.97
C GLU A 76 -13.47 -16.02 -2.77
N LYS A 77 -13.04 -16.81 -1.77
CA LYS A 77 -13.81 -17.03 -0.54
C LYS A 77 -14.06 -15.74 0.25
N TYR A 78 -13.17 -14.75 0.15
CA TYR A 78 -13.20 -13.51 0.94
C TYR A 78 -13.49 -12.24 0.12
N LYS A 79 -13.84 -12.37 -1.17
CA LYS A 79 -14.22 -11.23 -2.01
C LYS A 79 -15.52 -10.52 -1.59
N ASP A 80 -16.28 -11.14 -0.68
CA ASP A 80 -17.52 -10.62 -0.10
C ASP A 80 -17.45 -10.60 1.45
N ASP A 81 -16.24 -10.50 2.01
CA ASP A 81 -16.00 -10.42 3.47
C ASP A 81 -16.77 -9.26 4.11
N GLU A 82 -17.14 -9.44 5.38
CA GLU A 82 -17.82 -8.40 6.17
C GLU A 82 -16.94 -7.16 6.36
N SER A 83 -15.62 -7.36 6.46
CA SER A 83 -14.66 -6.26 6.44
C SER A 83 -14.53 -5.70 5.03
N ILE A 84 -14.92 -4.43 4.86
CA ILE A 84 -14.77 -3.68 3.61
C ILE A 84 -13.32 -3.72 3.11
N VAL A 85 -12.35 -3.56 4.02
CA VAL A 85 -10.92 -3.54 3.68
C VAL A 85 -10.50 -4.88 3.08
N VAL A 86 -10.80 -6.00 3.76
CA VAL A 86 -10.43 -7.35 3.29
C VAL A 86 -11.14 -7.68 1.99
N ARG A 87 -12.42 -7.35 1.91
CA ARG A 87 -13.25 -7.57 0.72
C ARG A 87 -12.69 -6.87 -0.50
N ASP A 88 -12.42 -5.57 -0.38
CA ASP A 88 -11.96 -4.74 -1.49
C ASP A 88 -10.55 -5.17 -1.92
N THR A 89 -9.66 -5.49 -0.97
CA THR A 89 -8.32 -6.04 -1.27
C THR A 89 -8.40 -7.40 -1.95
N CYS A 90 -9.26 -8.33 -1.51
CA CYS A 90 -9.43 -9.62 -2.19
C CYS A 90 -9.90 -9.45 -3.64
N ARG A 91 -10.78 -8.48 -3.91
CA ARG A 91 -11.21 -8.15 -5.28
C ARG A 91 -10.07 -7.61 -6.13
N LEU A 92 -9.24 -6.71 -5.58
CA LEU A 92 -8.03 -6.21 -6.25
C LEU A 92 -7.02 -7.33 -6.53
N ALA A 93 -6.77 -8.17 -5.52
CA ALA A 93 -5.89 -9.34 -5.61
C ALA A 93 -6.31 -10.31 -6.72
N LEU A 94 -7.62 -10.60 -6.82
CA LEU A 94 -8.18 -11.44 -7.88
C LEU A 94 -8.01 -10.80 -9.26
N GLU A 95 -8.30 -9.51 -9.40
CA GLU A 95 -8.10 -8.77 -10.64
C GLU A 95 -6.63 -8.85 -11.09
N SER A 96 -5.70 -8.63 -10.17
CA SER A 96 -4.26 -8.72 -10.41
C SER A 96 -3.84 -10.12 -10.88
N LEU A 97 -4.23 -11.18 -10.15
CA LEU A 97 -3.89 -12.57 -10.51
C LEU A 97 -4.52 -13.02 -11.83
N ASN A 98 -5.73 -12.56 -12.15
CA ASN A 98 -6.42 -12.90 -13.39
C ASN A 98 -5.80 -12.18 -14.59
N ASN A 99 -5.46 -10.89 -14.44
CA ASN A 99 -4.90 -10.06 -15.50
C ASN A 99 -3.40 -10.27 -15.73
N ASN A 100 -2.69 -10.88 -14.77
CA ASN A 100 -1.34 -11.36 -14.96
C ASN A 100 -1.31 -12.50 -16.00
N ALA A 101 -1.24 -12.15 -17.29
CA ALA A 101 -0.56 -12.96 -18.27
C ALA A 101 0.86 -13.15 -17.76
N LYS A 102 1.32 -14.41 -17.64
CA LYS A 102 2.61 -14.81 -17.07
C LYS A 102 3.67 -13.72 -17.29
N LYS A 103 4.34 -13.26 -16.21
CA LYS A 103 5.59 -12.47 -16.28
C LYS A 103 6.55 -13.19 -17.25
N GLY A 104 6.47 -12.85 -18.52
CA GLY A 104 7.42 -13.26 -19.55
C GLY A 104 8.44 -12.14 -19.63
N ASP A 105 9.72 -12.50 -19.49
CA ASP A 105 10.91 -11.67 -19.74
C ASP A 105 10.61 -10.43 -20.60
N SER A 106 10.25 -9.33 -19.96
CA SER A 106 10.09 -8.04 -20.63
C SER A 106 11.12 -7.11 -20.02
N SER A 107 12.33 -7.29 -20.51
CA SER A 107 13.51 -6.48 -20.22
C SER A 107 13.46 -5.14 -20.95
N ASP A 108 12.37 -4.40 -20.85
CA ASP A 108 12.27 -3.06 -21.43
C ASP A 108 12.48 -2.01 -20.33
N GLY A 109 13.63 -1.34 -20.42
CA GLY A 109 14.20 -0.47 -19.41
C GLY A 109 13.33 0.75 -19.11
N VAL A 110 12.66 0.73 -17.97
CA VAL A 110 12.23 1.93 -17.25
C VAL A 110 13.47 2.53 -16.59
N ALA A 111 13.66 3.86 -16.70
CA ALA A 111 14.79 4.55 -16.09
C ALA A 111 14.76 4.38 -14.56
N ILE A 112 15.63 3.50 -14.05
CA ILE A 112 15.76 3.17 -12.63
C ILE A 112 16.33 4.38 -11.88
N CYS A 113 15.61 4.89 -10.88
CA CYS A 113 16.19 5.79 -9.89
C CYS A 113 17.29 5.04 -9.09
N GLY A 114 18.50 5.61 -9.07
CA GLY A 114 19.78 4.95 -8.78
C GLY A 114 20.07 4.49 -7.34
N CYS A 115 19.08 4.10 -6.54
CA CYS A 115 19.28 3.69 -5.13
C CYS A 115 19.52 2.18 -4.88
N VAL A 116 20.41 1.50 -5.63
CA VAL A 116 21.07 0.18 -5.32
C VAL A 116 20.35 -0.92 -4.47
N SER A 117 20.12 -2.09 -5.10
CA SER A 117 20.10 -3.47 -4.53
C SER A 117 18.81 -4.10 -3.94
N ALA A 118 17.79 -4.39 -4.76
CA ALA A 118 16.72 -5.40 -4.55
C ALA A 118 16.01 -5.68 -5.91
N PRO A 119 15.27 -6.80 -6.12
CA PRO A 119 14.80 -7.21 -7.46
C PRO A 119 13.91 -6.15 -8.14
N ILE A 120 13.91 -6.21 -9.48
CA ILE A 120 13.36 -5.19 -10.37
C ILE A 120 11.82 -5.27 -10.34
N SER A 121 11.20 -4.51 -9.44
CA SER A 121 9.86 -4.00 -9.71
C SER A 121 9.93 -3.08 -10.94
N THR A 122 8.95 -3.17 -11.83
CA THR A 122 8.82 -2.25 -12.99
C THR A 122 8.45 -0.82 -12.55
N SER A 123 8.13 -0.62 -11.27
CA SER A 123 7.90 0.68 -10.66
C SER A 123 9.22 1.33 -10.24
N ALA A 124 9.39 2.62 -10.54
CA ALA A 124 10.50 3.44 -10.05
C ALA A 124 10.58 3.47 -8.50
N TYR A 125 9.51 3.05 -7.83
CA TYR A 125 9.33 3.07 -6.38
C TYR A 125 9.61 1.72 -5.70
N ARG A 126 10.04 0.70 -6.47
CA ARG A 126 10.62 -0.56 -5.95
C ARG A 126 9.72 -1.38 -5.01
N ALA A 127 8.42 -1.19 -5.10
CA ALA A 127 7.39 -2.04 -4.53
C ALA A 127 6.62 -2.74 -5.66
N ILE A 128 6.08 -3.93 -5.39
CA ILE A 128 5.09 -4.61 -6.23
C ILE A 128 3.76 -3.90 -5.97
N ASP A 129 3.25 -3.21 -6.98
CA ASP A 129 1.95 -2.55 -6.90
C ASP A 129 0.81 -3.59 -6.92
N PRO A 130 -0.25 -3.42 -6.12
CA PRO A 130 -1.39 -4.35 -6.09
C PRO A 130 -2.10 -4.47 -7.42
N VAL A 131 -2.09 -3.40 -8.22
CA VAL A 131 -2.65 -3.34 -9.57
C VAL A 131 -1.56 -2.91 -10.55
N PRO A 132 -1.13 -3.79 -11.47
CA PRO A 132 -0.08 -3.46 -12.41
C PRO A 132 -0.56 -2.46 -13.47
N CYS A 133 0.26 -1.43 -13.78
CA CYS A 133 -0.08 -0.40 -14.77
C CYS A 133 0.11 -0.80 -16.24
N VAL A 134 0.26 -2.08 -16.57
CA VAL A 134 0.61 -2.50 -17.95
C VAL A 134 -0.62 -2.64 -18.85
N ALA A 135 -0.54 -2.00 -20.02
CA ALA A 135 -1.44 -2.20 -21.16
C ALA A 135 -2.94 -2.04 -20.85
N THR A 136 -3.29 -1.04 -20.03
CA THR A 136 -4.68 -0.73 -19.68
C THR A 136 -5.28 0.31 -20.64
N GLU A 137 -6.61 0.34 -20.75
CA GLU A 137 -7.34 1.33 -21.57
C GLU A 137 -7.02 2.79 -21.16
N ILE A 138 -6.52 3.00 -19.95
CA ILE A 138 -6.22 4.32 -19.40
C ILE A 138 -4.75 4.73 -19.55
N ALA A 139 -3.89 3.87 -20.13
CA ALA A 139 -2.44 4.09 -20.20
C ALA A 139 -2.02 5.32 -21.05
N GLU A 140 -2.86 5.75 -21.99
CA GLU A 140 -2.60 6.92 -22.86
C GLU A 140 -3.27 8.21 -22.36
N MET A 141 -3.98 8.15 -21.22
CA MET A 141 -4.69 9.31 -20.67
C MET A 141 -3.71 10.37 -20.15
N SER A 142 -4.08 11.65 -20.30
CA SER A 142 -3.36 12.74 -19.66
C SER A 142 -3.50 12.68 -18.13
N ILE A 143 -2.56 13.28 -17.39
CA ILE A 143 -2.62 13.33 -15.92
C ILE A 143 -3.94 13.91 -15.39
N LEU A 144 -4.55 14.86 -16.11
CA LEU A 144 -5.85 15.46 -15.75
C LEU A 144 -7.00 14.48 -15.94
N GLU A 145 -6.94 13.63 -16.95
CA GLU A 145 -7.94 12.59 -17.19
C GLU A 145 -7.78 11.43 -16.21
N LEU A 146 -6.53 11.03 -15.90
CA LEU A 146 -6.23 10.08 -14.83
C LEU A 146 -6.76 10.58 -13.48
N ASN A 147 -6.56 11.87 -13.17
CA ASN A 147 -7.07 12.46 -11.93
C ASN A 147 -8.61 12.40 -11.85
N LYS A 148 -9.32 12.53 -12.98
CA LYS A 148 -10.78 12.35 -13.01
C LYS A 148 -11.16 10.90 -12.69
N VAL A 149 -10.45 9.91 -13.25
CA VAL A 149 -10.69 8.49 -12.95
C VAL A 149 -10.41 8.18 -11.48
N MET A 150 -9.30 8.68 -10.94
CA MET A 150 -8.90 8.48 -9.55
C MET A 150 -9.95 9.00 -8.56
N LEU A 151 -10.55 10.15 -8.86
CA LEU A 151 -11.56 10.82 -8.03
C LEU A 151 -13.01 10.34 -8.26
N ASP A 152 -13.25 9.48 -9.26
CA ASP A 152 -14.59 8.94 -9.54
C ASP A 152 -14.92 7.81 -8.55
N GLU A 153 -15.64 8.14 -7.48
CA GLU A 153 -16.10 7.17 -6.46
C GLU A 153 -17.03 6.08 -7.03
N SER A 154 -17.58 6.27 -8.24
CA SER A 154 -18.40 5.27 -8.93
C SER A 154 -17.60 4.33 -9.84
N ALA A 155 -16.34 4.66 -10.14
CA ALA A 155 -15.49 3.84 -10.97
C ALA A 155 -15.06 2.55 -10.23
N PRO A 156 -14.80 1.44 -10.96
CA PRO A 156 -14.23 0.24 -10.37
C PRO A 156 -12.91 0.53 -9.63
N LEU A 157 -12.75 -0.03 -8.43
CA LEU A 157 -11.61 0.27 -7.57
C LEU A 157 -10.25 0.02 -8.25
N HIS A 158 -10.12 -1.06 -9.03
CA HIS A 158 -8.90 -1.34 -9.78
C HIS A 158 -8.54 -0.24 -10.79
N LYS A 159 -9.52 0.41 -11.44
CA LYS A 159 -9.28 1.56 -12.33
C LYS A 159 -8.78 2.79 -11.59
N ARG A 160 -9.29 3.01 -10.38
CA ARG A 160 -8.82 4.08 -9.50
C ARG A 160 -7.37 3.84 -9.05
N TYR A 161 -7.01 2.59 -8.76
CA TYR A 161 -5.63 2.17 -8.48
C TYR A 161 -4.72 2.33 -9.71
N GLU A 162 -5.14 1.89 -10.90
CA GLU A 162 -4.38 2.10 -12.14
C GLU A 162 -4.08 3.60 -12.35
N ALA A 163 -5.06 4.47 -12.13
CA ALA A 163 -4.90 5.92 -12.23
C ALA A 163 -3.96 6.48 -11.14
N LEU A 164 -4.12 6.05 -9.89
CA LEU A 164 -3.26 6.42 -8.76
C LEU A 164 -1.79 6.14 -9.07
N PHE A 165 -1.45 4.92 -9.49
CA PHE A 165 -0.07 4.55 -9.78
C PHE A 165 0.49 5.23 -11.03
N GLN A 166 -0.32 5.49 -12.06
CA GLN A 166 0.14 6.28 -13.20
C GLN A 166 0.41 7.74 -12.83
N ILE A 167 -0.43 8.36 -11.99
CA ILE A 167 -0.19 9.70 -11.45
C ILE A 167 1.08 9.70 -10.61
N ARG A 168 1.28 8.72 -9.72
CA ARG A 168 2.54 8.55 -8.97
C ARG A 168 3.75 8.47 -9.89
N ASN A 169 3.66 7.68 -10.95
CA ASN A 169 4.75 7.44 -11.88
C ASN A 169 5.08 8.70 -12.72
N SER A 170 4.14 9.63 -12.89
CA SER A 170 4.41 10.94 -13.51
C SER A 170 5.31 11.84 -12.64
N GLY A 171 5.28 11.63 -11.32
CA GLY A 171 6.12 12.33 -10.34
C GLY A 171 5.79 13.81 -10.18
N GLY A 172 6.55 14.46 -9.29
CA GLY A 172 6.43 15.90 -9.03
C GLY A 172 5.33 16.29 -8.05
N ASP A 173 5.38 17.56 -7.62
CA ASP A 173 4.50 18.10 -6.58
C ASP A 173 3.03 18.18 -7.03
N GLU A 174 2.78 18.39 -8.33
CA GLU A 174 1.41 18.41 -8.86
C GLU A 174 0.73 17.05 -8.70
N ALA A 175 1.43 15.96 -9.07
CA ALA A 175 0.94 14.60 -8.87
C ALA A 175 0.72 14.29 -7.37
N ALA A 176 1.64 14.71 -6.51
CA ALA A 176 1.50 14.53 -5.06
C ALA A 176 0.26 15.26 -4.51
N VAL A 177 -0.02 16.48 -4.98
CA VAL A 177 -1.23 17.22 -4.59
C VAL A 177 -2.50 16.55 -5.10
N MET A 178 -2.50 16.01 -6.33
CA MET A 178 -3.65 15.26 -6.88
C MET A 178 -3.98 14.04 -6.00
N ILE A 179 -2.97 13.26 -5.64
CA ILE A 179 -3.14 12.07 -4.80
C ILE A 179 -3.53 12.47 -3.37
N GLY A 180 -2.95 13.55 -2.84
CA GLY A 180 -3.35 14.12 -1.55
C GLY A 180 -4.81 14.56 -1.52
N ASN A 181 -5.32 15.11 -2.62
CA ASN A 181 -6.75 15.43 -2.72
C ASN A 181 -7.60 14.17 -2.68
N ALA A 182 -7.23 13.11 -3.41
CA ALA A 182 -7.94 11.82 -3.37
C ALA A 182 -7.95 11.19 -1.96
N LEU A 183 -6.82 11.23 -1.24
CA LEU A 183 -6.72 10.80 0.16
C LEU A 183 -7.76 11.48 1.07
N ILE A 184 -8.04 12.76 0.82
CA ILE A 184 -8.91 13.56 1.68
C ILE A 184 -10.36 13.57 1.21
N SER A 185 -10.61 13.40 -0.08
CA SER A 185 -11.94 13.52 -0.66
C SER A 185 -12.68 12.19 -0.82
N ASP A 186 -11.98 11.05 -0.86
CA ASP A 186 -12.63 9.73 -1.01
C ASP A 186 -13.46 9.37 0.24
N ASN A 187 -14.72 8.99 0.03
CA ASN A 187 -15.63 8.59 1.11
C ASN A 187 -16.07 7.13 1.02
N VAL A 188 -15.55 6.36 0.06
CA VAL A 188 -16.09 5.04 -0.29
C VAL A 188 -15.14 3.88 0.00
N SER A 189 -13.82 4.10 0.03
CA SER A 189 -12.86 3.01 0.17
C SER A 189 -11.71 3.35 1.13
N GLU A 190 -11.74 2.71 2.30
CA GLU A 190 -10.71 2.86 3.33
C GLU A 190 -9.34 2.36 2.85
N VAL A 191 -9.33 1.28 2.05
CA VAL A 191 -8.09 0.74 1.44
C VAL A 191 -7.57 1.65 0.33
N PHE A 192 -8.42 2.35 -0.42
CA PHE A 192 -7.96 3.33 -1.40
C PHE A 192 -7.28 4.52 -0.74
N ARG A 193 -7.82 5.03 0.38
CA ARG A 193 -7.19 6.10 1.15
C ARG A 193 -5.87 5.66 1.77
N HIS A 194 -5.81 4.45 2.30
CA HIS A 194 -4.55 3.81 2.70
C HIS A 194 -3.53 3.84 1.56
N GLU A 195 -3.90 3.33 0.38
CA GLU A 195 -2.99 3.29 -0.77
C GLU A 195 -2.55 4.67 -1.24
N CYS A 196 -3.44 5.67 -1.22
CA CYS A 196 -3.06 7.06 -1.51
C CYS A 196 -1.98 7.55 -0.54
N ALA A 197 -2.10 7.26 0.76
CA ALA A 197 -1.09 7.66 1.73
C ALA A 197 0.24 6.91 1.51
N PHE A 198 0.19 5.60 1.24
CA PHE A 198 1.37 4.78 0.96
C PHE A 198 2.15 5.33 -0.24
N VAL A 199 1.44 5.58 -1.33
CA VAL A 199 2.00 6.18 -2.56
C VAL A 199 2.60 7.57 -2.30
N LEU A 200 1.96 8.41 -1.49
CA LEU A 200 2.54 9.71 -1.10
C LEU A 200 3.83 9.55 -0.29
N GLY A 201 3.89 8.54 0.57
CA GLY A 201 5.11 8.14 1.29
C GLY A 201 6.23 7.73 0.33
N GLN A 202 5.92 6.98 -0.72
CA GLN A 202 6.87 6.63 -1.79
C GLN A 202 7.35 7.84 -2.57
N MET A 203 6.46 8.80 -2.85
CA MET A 203 6.79 10.03 -3.58
C MET A 203 7.65 11.00 -2.76
N GLN A 204 7.56 10.95 -1.43
CA GLN A 204 8.35 11.76 -0.49
C GLN A 204 8.25 13.28 -0.74
N SER A 205 7.20 13.74 -1.42
CA SER A 205 6.99 15.16 -1.73
C SER A 205 6.35 15.89 -0.55
N MET A 206 7.01 16.97 -0.12
CA MET A 206 6.47 17.88 0.90
C MET A 206 5.18 18.58 0.46
N ALA A 207 4.84 18.59 -0.83
CA ALA A 207 3.59 19.17 -1.33
C ALA A 207 2.33 18.45 -0.82
N ALA A 208 2.46 17.18 -0.40
CA ALA A 208 1.37 16.39 0.18
C ALA A 208 1.31 16.41 1.72
N ALA A 209 2.25 17.10 2.39
CA ALA A 209 2.35 17.06 3.85
C ALA A 209 1.08 17.57 4.54
N ASP A 210 0.42 18.60 3.99
CA ASP A 210 -0.83 19.13 4.55
C ASP A 210 -1.98 18.12 4.47
N HIS A 211 -2.07 17.35 3.38
CA HIS A 211 -3.05 16.29 3.22
C HIS A 211 -2.79 15.15 4.19
N LEU A 212 -1.54 14.68 4.31
CA LEU A 212 -1.19 13.62 5.24
C LEU A 212 -1.42 14.03 6.70
N LEU A 213 -1.06 15.27 7.08
CA LEU A 213 -1.36 15.82 8.41
C LEU A 213 -2.86 15.86 8.69
N LYS A 214 -3.65 16.25 7.69
CA LYS A 214 -5.12 16.28 7.78
C LYS A 214 -5.70 14.87 7.96
N CYS A 215 -5.19 13.87 7.23
CA CYS A 215 -5.58 12.47 7.38
C CYS A 215 -5.26 11.96 8.80
N LEU A 216 -3.99 12.09 9.25
CA LEU A 216 -3.56 11.64 10.58
C LEU A 216 -4.39 12.25 11.72
N SER A 217 -4.69 13.56 11.61
CA SER A 217 -5.43 14.32 12.62
C SER A 217 -6.95 14.12 12.55
N ASN A 218 -7.47 13.45 11.53
CA ASN A 218 -8.90 13.21 11.38
C ASN A 218 -9.35 12.06 12.31
N SER A 219 -10.07 12.38 13.38
CA SER A 219 -10.58 11.38 14.33
C SER A 219 -11.69 10.48 13.76
N GLN A 220 -12.28 10.87 12.63
CA GLN A 220 -13.26 10.04 11.90
C GLN A 220 -12.61 9.17 10.84
N GLU A 221 -11.34 9.40 10.50
CA GLU A 221 -10.62 8.55 9.56
C GLU A 221 -10.26 7.20 10.21
N LYS A 222 -10.23 6.18 9.37
CA LYS A 222 -10.01 4.80 9.78
C LYS A 222 -8.54 4.57 10.13
N PRO A 223 -8.25 3.69 11.09
CA PRO A 223 -6.89 3.49 11.59
C PRO A 223 -5.88 3.15 10.50
N ILE A 224 -6.27 2.33 9.51
CA ILE A 224 -5.42 1.92 8.39
C ILE A 224 -4.87 3.11 7.58
N ALA A 225 -5.72 4.07 7.20
CA ALA A 225 -5.28 5.25 6.45
C ALA A 225 -4.50 6.24 7.34
N ARG A 226 -4.87 6.38 8.62
CA ARG A 226 -4.15 7.25 9.57
C ARG A 226 -2.75 6.72 9.89
N HIS A 227 -2.63 5.40 10.02
CA HIS A 227 -1.38 4.68 10.19
C HIS A 227 -0.43 4.98 9.02
N GLU A 228 -0.93 4.74 7.81
CA GLU A 228 -0.13 4.93 6.60
C GLU A 228 0.24 6.40 6.39
N ALA A 229 -0.67 7.34 6.72
CA ALA A 229 -0.36 8.76 6.68
C ALA A 229 0.76 9.16 7.64
N ALA A 230 0.87 8.52 8.82
CA ALA A 230 1.97 8.75 9.74
C ALA A 230 3.31 8.24 9.19
N LEU A 231 3.35 7.05 8.59
CA LEU A 231 4.55 6.51 7.94
C LEU A 231 5.00 7.39 6.75
N ALA A 232 4.03 7.81 5.92
CA ALA A 232 4.28 8.69 4.78
C ALA A 232 4.83 10.05 5.22
N LEU A 233 4.33 10.63 6.32
CA LEU A 233 4.87 11.84 6.92
C LEU A 233 6.34 11.67 7.35
N GLY A 234 6.67 10.54 7.99
CA GLY A 234 8.04 10.20 8.33
C GLY A 234 8.96 10.18 7.11
N SER A 235 8.49 9.59 6.01
CA SER A 235 9.22 9.53 4.73
C SER A 235 9.42 10.92 4.10
N CYS A 236 8.38 11.76 4.06
CA CYS A 236 8.48 13.15 3.59
C CYS A 236 9.44 13.98 4.45
N ALA A 237 9.38 13.84 5.78
CA ALA A 237 10.28 14.53 6.70
C ALA A 237 11.75 14.10 6.49
N ALA A 238 12.00 12.81 6.27
CA ALA A 238 13.33 12.28 6.00
C ALA A 238 13.93 12.82 4.70
N ALA A 239 13.11 13.01 3.67
CA ALA A 239 13.53 13.57 2.38
C ALA A 239 13.63 15.11 2.36
N SER A 240 12.96 15.80 3.29
CA SER A 240 12.95 17.26 3.33
C SER A 240 14.28 17.86 3.78
N ASN A 241 14.79 18.83 3.01
CA ASN A 241 15.97 19.62 3.38
C ASN A 241 15.65 20.78 4.35
N ASN A 242 14.36 21.12 4.55
CA ASN A 242 13.95 22.25 5.39
C ASN A 242 13.71 21.82 6.84
N GLN A 243 14.49 22.36 7.77
CA GLN A 243 14.37 22.04 9.20
C GLN A 243 13.00 22.41 9.78
N SER A 244 12.37 23.49 9.31
CA SER A 244 11.05 23.91 9.78
C SER A 244 9.98 22.88 9.42
N ASP A 245 10.05 22.35 8.20
CA ASP A 245 9.12 21.33 7.73
C ASP A 245 9.29 20.02 8.50
N ARG A 246 10.53 19.59 8.74
CA ARG A 246 10.83 18.42 9.58
C ARG A 246 10.29 18.59 10.99
N ASN A 247 10.54 19.74 11.63
CA ASN A 247 10.07 20.01 12.99
C ASN A 247 8.54 20.01 13.08
N ARG A 248 7.86 20.55 12.05
CA ARG A 248 6.40 20.54 11.97
C ARG A 248 5.85 19.11 11.94
N ILE A 249 6.45 18.25 11.12
CA ILE A 249 6.03 16.84 11.02
C ILE A 249 6.32 16.10 12.32
N ILE A 250 7.53 16.24 12.88
CA ILE A 250 7.92 15.60 14.15
C ILE A 250 6.94 15.99 15.26
N ALA A 251 6.61 17.29 15.39
CA ALA A 251 5.65 17.74 16.39
C ALA A 251 4.25 17.12 16.19
N ALA A 252 3.83 16.92 14.95
CA ALA A 252 2.55 16.27 14.65
C ALA A 252 2.56 14.77 15.01
N LEU A 253 3.63 14.04 14.71
CA LEU A 253 3.81 12.64 15.10
C LEU A 253 3.87 12.51 16.64
N GLU A 254 4.64 13.36 17.31
CA GLU A 254 4.72 13.38 18.78
C GLU A 254 3.37 13.63 19.46
N ALA A 255 2.49 14.41 18.84
CA ALA A 255 1.14 14.64 19.32
C ALA A 255 0.23 13.39 19.22
N HIS A 256 0.58 12.44 18.36
CA HIS A 256 -0.18 11.22 18.11
C HIS A 256 0.46 9.94 18.69
N LYS A 257 1.66 10.00 19.28
CA LYS A 257 2.33 8.84 19.89
C LYS A 257 1.57 8.17 21.05
N LEU A 258 0.55 8.83 21.61
CA LEU A 258 -0.35 8.30 22.64
C LEU A 258 -1.80 8.17 22.12
N ASN A 259 -1.98 7.99 20.80
CA ASN A 259 -3.32 7.82 20.23
C ASN A 259 -4.05 6.63 20.87
N SER A 260 -5.36 6.75 21.03
CA SER A 260 -6.18 5.65 21.56
C SER A 260 -6.20 4.43 20.64
N MET A 261 -5.96 4.62 19.35
CA MET A 261 -5.77 3.54 18.38
C MET A 261 -4.30 3.14 18.38
N LYS A 262 -4.00 1.94 18.88
CA LYS A 262 -2.62 1.45 19.07
C LYS A 262 -1.79 1.51 17.79
N VAL A 263 -2.34 1.02 16.67
CA VAL A 263 -1.66 1.04 15.35
C VAL A 263 -1.22 2.44 14.92
N VAL A 264 -2.03 3.47 15.19
CA VAL A 264 -1.70 4.87 14.89
C VAL A 264 -0.64 5.39 15.84
N ALA A 265 -0.73 5.03 17.12
CA ALA A 265 0.29 5.41 18.11
C ALA A 265 1.66 4.81 17.76
N ASP A 266 1.70 3.53 17.39
CA ASP A 266 2.94 2.81 17.06
C ASP A 266 3.62 3.34 15.79
N SER A 267 2.85 3.86 14.83
CA SER A 267 3.41 4.50 13.62
C SER A 267 3.89 5.93 13.82
N CYS A 268 3.63 6.52 14.99
CA CYS A 268 4.07 7.86 15.33
C CYS A 268 5.32 7.89 16.24
N ILE A 269 5.98 6.75 16.43
CA ILE A 269 7.19 6.58 17.27
C ILE A 269 8.44 6.84 16.44
#